data_AF-A0A2H0D956-F1
#
_entry.id   AF-A0A2H0D956-F1
#
_cell.length_a   1.000
_cell.length_b   1.000
_cell.length_c   1.000
_cell.angle_alpha   90.00
_cell.angle_beta   90.00
_cell.angle_gamma   90.00
#
_symmetry.space_group_name_H-M   'P 1'
#
loop_
_entity.id
_entity.type
_entity.pdbx_description
1 polymer ?
#
loop_
_entity_poly.entity_id
_entity_poly.type
_entity_poly.pdbx_seq_one_letter_code
_entity_poly.pdbx_strand_id
1 'polypeptide(L)'
;MIALNRPDIQDLLKQGHYLLLREKAVLCVTTRENQLNSPFSQQILILQTDAIGLGVDSLIPPQFIQISDDDFVNWVIKADLSVAWC
;
A
#
# COMPACT_ATOMS: atom_id res chain seq x y z
N MET A 1 -8.02 -9.24 -7.17
CA MET A 1 -6.56 -9.13 -6.92
C MET A 1 -6.14 -7.79 -7.48
N ILE A 2 -5.64 -6.87 -6.65
CA ILE A 2 -5.21 -5.54 -7.13
C ILE A 2 -3.87 -5.73 -7.85
N ALA A 3 -3.78 -5.25 -9.10
CA ALA A 3 -2.53 -5.18 -9.82
C ALA A 3 -1.99 -3.75 -9.67
N LEU A 4 -0.85 -3.58 -9.00
CA LEU A 4 -0.21 -2.28 -8.80
C LEU A 4 0.20 -1.62 -10.13
N ASN A 5 0.36 -2.43 -11.17
CA ASN A 5 0.72 -1.99 -12.52
C ASN A 5 -0.48 -1.47 -13.34
N ARG A 6 -1.69 -1.36 -12.76
CA ARG A 6 -2.83 -0.76 -13.48
C ARG A 6 -2.51 0.71 -13.86
N PRO A 7 -2.80 1.15 -15.09
CA PRO A 7 -2.46 2.50 -15.55
C PRO A 7 -3.03 3.62 -14.67
N ASP A 8 -4.26 3.47 -14.20
CA ASP A 8 -4.93 4.45 -13.34
C ASP A 8 -4.26 4.60 -11.97
N ILE A 9 -3.85 3.49 -11.36
CA ILE A 9 -3.07 3.49 -10.10
C ILE A 9 -1.71 4.15 -10.34
N GLN A 10 -1.02 3.78 -11.42
CA GLN A 10 0.29 4.35 -11.77
C GLN A 10 0.23 5.85 -11.99
N ASP A 11 -0.83 6.36 -12.62
CA ASP A 11 -1.01 7.78 -12.87
C ASP A 11 -1.31 8.57 -11.59
N LEU A 12 -2.06 8.00 -10.64
CA LEU A 12 -2.23 8.59 -9.31
C LEU A 12 -0.91 8.65 -8.54
N LEU A 13 -0.12 7.56 -8.57
CA LEU A 13 1.19 7.52 -7.89
C LEU A 13 2.16 8.55 -8.48
N LYS A 14 2.19 8.72 -9.81
CA LYS A 14 2.98 9.76 -10.50
C LYS A 14 2.57 11.19 -10.11
N GLN A 15 1.30 11.40 -9.78
CA GLN A 15 0.80 12.70 -9.31
C GLN A 15 1.16 12.98 -7.83
N GLY A 16 1.83 12.05 -7.16
CA GLY A 16 2.26 12.18 -5.77
C GLY A 16 1.26 11.61 -4.75
N HIS A 17 0.21 10.93 -5.21
CA HIS A 17 -0.72 10.26 -4.29
C HIS A 17 -0.07 9.03 -3.66
N TYR A 18 -0.63 8.64 -2.51
CA TYR A 18 -0.26 7.42 -1.80
C TYR A 18 -1.38 6.40 -1.91
N LEU A 19 -1.00 5.13 -1.99
CA LEU A 19 -1.93 4.01 -2.05
C LEU A 19 -1.89 3.26 -0.73
N LEU A 20 -3.03 3.10 -0.06
CA LEU A 20 -3.14 2.27 1.12
C LEU A 20 -3.69 0.88 0.75
N LEU A 21 -2.94 -0.16 1.07
CA LEU A 21 -3.37 -1.55 0.94
C LEU A 21 -3.96 -2.04 2.26
N ARG A 22 -5.19 -2.56 2.17
CA ARG A 22 -5.98 -3.06 3.29
C ARG A 22 -6.44 -4.48 3.05
N GLU A 23 -6.64 -5.23 4.12
CA GLU A 23 -7.16 -6.60 4.08
C GLU A 23 -6.46 -7.47 3.01
N LYS A 24 -7.23 -8.16 2.15
CA LYS A 24 -6.72 -9.01 1.07
C LYS A 24 -5.92 -8.27 0.00
N ALA A 25 -6.00 -6.94 -0.08
CA ALA A 25 -5.19 -6.18 -1.02
C ALA A 25 -3.70 -6.25 -0.68
N VAL A 26 -3.34 -6.48 0.59
CA VAL A 26 -1.95 -6.65 1.04
C VAL A 26 -1.25 -7.80 0.32
N LEU A 27 -2.00 -8.82 -0.12
CA LEU A 27 -1.44 -9.95 -0.87
C LEU A 27 -0.84 -9.54 -2.23
N CYS A 28 -1.13 -8.36 -2.76
CA CYS A 28 -0.53 -7.95 -4.03
C CYS A 28 0.99 -7.73 -3.91
N VAL A 29 1.48 -7.20 -2.78
CA VAL A 29 2.91 -6.89 -2.59
C VAL A 29 3.75 -8.11 -2.21
N THR A 30 3.13 -9.25 -1.92
CA THR A 30 3.83 -10.50 -1.65
C THR A 30 4.20 -11.26 -2.93
N THR A 31 3.66 -10.83 -4.09
CA THR A 31 3.92 -11.45 -5.39
C THR A 31 5.21 -10.92 -6.03
N ARG A 32 6.07 -11.80 -6.55
CA ARG A 32 7.37 -11.44 -7.16
C ARG A 32 7.28 -10.32 -8.20
N GLU A 33 6.24 -10.31 -9.05
CA GLU A 33 6.04 -9.28 -10.07
C GLU A 33 5.94 -7.87 -9.47
N ASN A 34 5.13 -7.73 -8.41
CA ASN A 34 4.91 -6.44 -7.76
C ASN A 34 6.11 -6.01 -6.91
N GLN A 35 6.91 -6.96 -6.42
CA GLN A 35 8.13 -6.66 -5.66
C GLN A 35 9.24 -6.09 -6.56
N LEU A 36 9.35 -6.57 -7.80
CA LEU A 36 10.43 -6.20 -8.72
C LEU A 36 10.10 -4.94 -9.56
N ASN A 37 8.82 -4.67 -9.81
CA ASN A 37 8.39 -3.65 -10.79
C ASN A 37 7.73 -2.41 -10.19
N SER A 38 7.86 -2.14 -8.89
CA SER A 38 7.19 -1.00 -8.25
C SER A 38 8.15 0.19 -7.99
N PRO A 39 8.32 1.12 -8.95
CA PRO A 39 9.11 2.35 -8.74
C PRO A 39 8.51 3.25 -7.65
N PHE A 40 7.23 3.06 -7.35
CA PHE A 40 6.47 3.82 -6.35
C PHE A 40 6.29 3.05 -5.03
N SER A 41 7.18 2.09 -4.73
CA SER A 41 7.10 1.27 -3.51
C SER A 41 7.02 2.09 -2.21
N GLN A 42 7.67 3.25 -2.16
CA GLN A 42 7.62 4.19 -1.03
C GLN A 42 6.31 4.99 -0.91
N GLN A 43 5.44 4.94 -1.93
CA GLN A 43 4.10 5.55 -1.89
C GLN A 43 3.01 4.52 -1.62
N ILE A 44 3.39 3.25 -1.44
CA ILE A 44 2.46 2.16 -1.11
C ILE A 44 2.57 1.89 0.38
N LEU A 45 1.50 2.25 1.08
CA LEU A 45 1.32 2.06 2.50
C LEU A 45 0.57 0.76 2.74
N ILE A 46 0.98 0.00 3.75
CA ILE A 46 0.35 -1.24 4.14
C ILE A 46 0.02 -1.15 5.63
N LEU A 47 -1.22 -1.45 6.02
CA LEU A 47 -1.50 -1.59 7.44
C LEU A 47 -0.85 -2.84 8.00
N GLN A 48 -0.07 -2.64 9.05
CA GLN A 48 0.66 -3.72 9.73
C GLN A 48 -0.31 -4.75 10.32
N THR A 49 -1.45 -4.32 10.85
CA THR A 49 -2.49 -5.21 11.40
C THR A 49 -3.08 -6.13 10.34
N ASP A 50 -3.30 -5.63 9.12
CA ASP A 50 -3.78 -6.44 7.99
C ASP A 50 -2.72 -7.45 7.53
N ALA A 51 -1.45 -7.02 7.47
CA ALA A 51 -0.33 -7.90 7.12
C ALA A 51 -0.16 -9.06 8.14
N ILE A 52 -0.23 -8.75 9.43
CA ILE A 52 -0.16 -9.73 10.52
C ILE A 52 -1.38 -10.65 10.49
N GLY A 53 -2.58 -10.09 10.31
CA GLY A 53 -3.84 -10.86 10.25
C GLY A 53 -3.86 -11.88 9.10
N LEU A 54 -3.13 -11.60 8.01
CA LEU A 54 -2.95 -12.52 6.89
C LEU A 54 -1.71 -13.42 7.03
N GLY A 55 -0.86 -13.22 8.04
CA GLY A 55 0.38 -13.98 8.25
C GLY A 55 1.44 -13.75 7.17
N VAL A 56 1.48 -12.54 6.59
CA VAL A 56 2.39 -12.19 5.48
C VAL A 56 3.33 -11.02 5.81
N ASP A 57 3.35 -10.56 7.05
CA ASP A 57 4.20 -9.47 7.55
C ASP A 57 5.69 -9.68 7.21
N SER A 58 6.18 -10.91 7.33
CA SER A 58 7.56 -11.31 6.98
C SER A 58 7.82 -11.42 5.48
N LEU A 59 6.76 -11.46 4.66
CA LEU A 59 6.84 -11.57 3.20
C LEU A 59 6.76 -10.21 2.50
N ILE A 60 6.45 -9.14 3.25
CA ILE A 60 6.42 -7.78 2.73
C ILE A 60 7.86 -7.28 2.57
N PRO A 61 8.29 -6.92 1.36
CA PRO A 61 9.63 -6.41 1.16
C PRO A 61 9.86 -5.06 1.86
N PRO A 62 11.10 -4.76 2.29
CA PRO A 62 11.42 -3.55 3.04
C PRO A 62 11.25 -2.26 2.23
N GLN A 63 11.13 -2.32 0.90
CA GLN A 63 10.84 -1.14 0.09
C GLN A 63 9.40 -0.61 0.25
N PHE A 64 8.49 -1.41 0.80
CA PHE A 64 7.13 -0.98 1.09
C PHE A 64 7.02 -0.43 2.50
N ILE A 65 6.17 0.57 2.70
CA ILE A 65 6.00 1.19 4.00
C ILE A 65 4.86 0.49 4.75
N GLN A 66 5.22 -0.18 5.84
CA GLN A 66 4.24 -0.69 6.80
C GLN A 66 3.95 0.41 7.83
N ILE A 67 2.67 0.68 8.06
CA ILE A 67 2.20 1.69 9.02
C ILE A 67 1.27 1.05 10.04
N SER A 68 1.28 1.58 11.27
CA SER A 68 0.31 1.19 12.30
C SER A 68 -1.06 1.82 12.05
N ASP A 69 -2.10 1.33 12.73
CA ASP A 69 -3.41 1.98 12.72
C ASP A 69 -3.35 3.42 13.27
N ASP A 70 -2.52 3.67 14.28
CA ASP A 70 -2.33 5.01 14.84
C ASP A 70 -1.66 5.95 13.84
N ASP A 71 -0.64 5.47 13.12
CA ASP A 71 0.01 6.24 12.06
C ASP A 71 -0.98 6.56 10.93
N PHE A 72 -1.82 5.59 10.56
CA PHE A 72 -2.86 5.78 9.55
C PHE A 72 -3.88 6.85 9.98
N VAL A 73 -4.39 6.78 11.21
CA VAL A 73 -5.33 7.78 11.75
C VAL A 73 -4.69 9.17 11.74
N ASN A 74 -3.44 9.28 12.19
CA ASN A 74 -2.70 10.54 12.15
C ASN A 74 -2.52 11.06 10.73
N TRP A 75 -2.29 10.16 9.76
CA TRP A 75 -2.19 10.50 8.34
C TRP A 75 -3.49 11.06 7.80
N VAL A 76 -4.61 10.36 8.03
CA VAL A 76 -5.94 10.79 7.57
C VAL A 76 -6.33 12.14 8.16
N ILE A 77 -6.10 12.34 9.46
CA ILE A 77 -6.40 13.59 10.15
C ILE A 77 -5.56 14.75 9.62
N LYS A 78 -4.26 14.53 9.38
CA LYS A 78 -3.35 15.59 8.94
C LYS A 78 -3.50 15.97 7.48
N ALA A 79 -3.85 15.01 6.63
CA ALA A 79 -3.68 15.18 5.19
C ALA A 79 -4.96 15.62 4.46
N ASP A 80 -6.05 15.95 5.19
CA ASP A 80 -7.35 16.34 4.62
C ASP A 80 -7.75 15.45 3.42
N LEU A 81 -7.46 14.15 3.56
CA LEU A 81 -7.39 13.22 2.44
C LEU A 81 -8.78 12.83 1.97
N SER A 82 -9.01 13.00 0.67
CA SER A 82 -10.09 12.33 -0.05
C SER A 82 -9.71 10.85 -0.22
N VAL A 83 -10.29 9.97 0.59
CA VAL A 83 -10.09 8.51 0.44
C VAL A 83 -10.87 8.02 -0.77
N ALA A 84 -10.15 7.60 -1.82
CA ALA A 84 -10.72 6.93 -2.97
C ALA A 84 -10.47 5.42 -2.89
N TRP A 85 -11.55 4.64 -2.92
CA TRP A 85 -11.50 3.17 -3.00
C TRP A 85 -11.40 2.76 -4.48
N CYS A 86 -10.48 1.86 -4.82
CA CYS A 86 -10.28 1.36 -6.18
C CYS A 86 -10.22 -0.16 -6.28
#